data_AF-A0A7S2IXI6-F1
#
_entry.id   AF-A0A7S2IXI6-F1
#
_cell.length_a   1.000
_cell.length_b   1.000
_cell.length_c   1.000
_cell.angle_alpha   90.00
_cell.angle_beta   90.00
_cell.angle_gamma   90.00
#
_symmetry.space_group_name_H-M   'P 1'
#
loop_
_entity.id
_entity.type
_entity.pdbx_description
1 polymer ?
#
loop_
_entity_poly.entity_id
_entity_poly.type
_entity_poly.pdbx_seq_one_letter_code
_entity_poly.pdbx_strand_id
1 'polypeptide(L)'
;ERRWLLGEGETGGAVWDIWSAKDAEAIACFLARVVKEEGVACPQSAHAIHDQKSYIDAPLRERLRVEEGIVGWRFVQRAGDAVFIPCGCPHQVLNLRSCVKVAMDFVSPEHVTRCLELSEQYRMLPQGHRGRRDP
;
A
#
# COMPACT_ATOMS: atom_id res chain seq x y z
N GLU A 1 -11.85 6.74 18.84
CA GLU A 1 -11.32 6.61 17.45
C GLU A 1 -11.61 7.76 16.49
N ARG A 2 -12.74 8.50 16.55
CA ARG A 2 -13.10 9.51 15.53
C ARG A 2 -12.53 10.94 15.73
N ARG A 3 -11.80 11.21 16.83
CA ARG A 3 -11.34 12.56 17.18
C ARG A 3 -10.35 13.16 16.17
N TRP A 4 -9.56 12.32 15.48
CA TRP A 4 -8.56 12.77 14.48
C TRP A 4 -9.17 13.14 13.11
N LEU A 5 -10.41 12.72 12.84
CA LEU A 5 -11.13 13.02 11.60
C LEU A 5 -11.65 14.48 11.57
N LEU A 6 -11.78 15.09 12.75
CA LEU A 6 -12.37 16.40 13.00
C LEU A 6 -11.37 17.24 13.82
N GLY A 7 -10.31 17.73 13.18
CA GLY A 7 -9.42 18.74 13.77
C GLY A 7 -10.01 20.14 13.58
N GLU A 8 -9.64 21.10 14.43
CA GLU A 8 -10.11 22.50 14.36
C GLU A 8 -9.84 23.10 12.97
N GLY A 9 -10.90 23.56 12.30
CA GLY A 9 -10.82 24.30 11.04
C GLY A 9 -10.66 23.46 9.77
N GLU A 10 -10.08 22.26 9.83
CA GLU A 10 -9.81 21.43 8.64
C GLU A 10 -10.29 20.00 8.75
N THR A 11 -11.23 19.66 7.88
CA THR A 11 -11.77 18.31 7.82
C THR A 11 -10.86 17.39 7.01
N GLY A 12 -10.51 16.20 7.53
CA GLY A 12 -9.55 15.29 6.87
C GLY A 12 -10.00 14.82 5.48
N GLY A 13 -9.10 14.80 4.49
CA GLY A 13 -9.42 14.36 3.13
C GLY A 13 -9.38 12.83 2.98
N ALA A 14 -8.24 12.24 3.30
CA ALA A 14 -8.00 10.80 3.15
C ALA A 14 -7.22 10.22 4.33
N VAL A 15 -7.37 8.91 4.56
CA VAL A 15 -6.52 8.15 5.48
C VAL A 15 -5.56 7.32 4.65
N TRP A 16 -4.29 7.39 5.03
CA TRP A 16 -3.22 6.59 4.47
C TRP A 16 -2.83 5.51 5.46
N ASP A 17 -2.56 4.31 4.95
CA ASP A 17 -1.71 3.32 5.62
C ASP A 17 -0.49 3.09 4.74
N ILE A 18 0.70 3.17 5.33
CA ILE A 18 1.98 2.92 4.65
C ILE A 18 2.76 1.91 5.48
N TRP A 19 3.36 0.92 4.83
CA TRP A 19 4.22 -0.08 5.48
C TRP A 19 5.66 0.02 4.98
N SER A 20 6.58 -0.55 5.74
CA SER A 20 7.99 -0.62 5.36
C SER A 20 8.15 -1.44 4.07
N ALA A 21 9.04 -1.00 3.19
CA ALA A 21 9.38 -1.76 1.98
C ALA A 21 9.95 -3.16 2.28
N LYS A 22 10.51 -3.35 3.48
CA LYS A 22 11.04 -4.65 3.94
C LYS A 22 9.93 -5.67 4.21
N ASP A 23 8.73 -5.19 4.54
CA ASP A 23 7.60 -6.02 4.94
C ASP A 23 6.72 -6.41 3.75
N ALA A 24 7.03 -5.92 2.54
CA ALA A 24 6.20 -6.09 1.36
C ALA A 24 5.90 -7.58 1.05
N GLU A 25 6.92 -8.44 1.07
CA GLU A 25 6.72 -9.87 0.77
C GLU A 25 5.86 -10.56 1.84
N ALA A 26 6.10 -10.26 3.11
CA ALA A 26 5.32 -10.81 4.22
C ALA A 26 3.85 -10.36 4.15
N ILE A 27 3.60 -9.08 3.81
CA ILE A 27 2.25 -8.56 3.57
C ILE A 27 1.59 -9.27 2.38
N ALA A 28 2.32 -9.51 1.29
CA ALA A 28 1.78 -10.23 0.12
C ALA A 28 1.37 -11.66 0.49
N CYS A 29 2.21 -12.37 1.24
CA CYS A 29 1.93 -13.72 1.74
C CYS A 29 0.74 -13.75 2.72
N PHE A 30 0.67 -12.79 3.65
CA PHE A 30 -0.46 -12.62 4.56
C PHE A 30 -1.78 -12.43 3.78
N LEU A 31 -1.80 -11.52 2.82
CA LEU A 31 -2.99 -11.27 2.00
C LEU A 31 -3.40 -12.49 1.16
N ALA A 32 -2.44 -13.22 0.59
CA ALA A 32 -2.73 -14.46 -0.13
C ALA A 32 -3.36 -15.52 0.78
N ARG A 33 -2.91 -15.60 2.05
CA ARG A 33 -3.46 -16.49 3.07
C ARG A 33 -4.91 -16.11 3.43
N VAL A 34 -5.18 -14.82 3.64
CA VAL A 34 -6.53 -14.29 3.90
C VAL A 34 -7.49 -14.62 2.75
N VAL A 35 -7.09 -14.38 1.50
CA VAL A 35 -7.94 -14.66 0.33
C VAL A 35 -8.27 -16.16 0.20
N LYS A 36 -7.29 -17.02 0.55
CA LYS A 36 -7.50 -18.47 0.59
C LYS A 36 -8.47 -18.89 1.69
N GLU A 37 -8.41 -18.26 2.87
CA GLU A 37 -9.34 -18.49 3.98
C GLU A 37 -10.78 -18.10 3.62
N GLU A 38 -10.95 -17.05 2.80
CA GLU A 38 -12.26 -16.60 2.29
C GLU A 38 -12.82 -17.50 1.17
N GLY A 39 -12.10 -18.55 0.77
CA GLY A 39 -12.53 -19.49 -0.27
C GLY A 39 -12.51 -18.91 -1.68
N VAL A 40 -11.85 -17.77 -1.89
CA VAL A 40 -11.73 -17.14 -3.20
C VAL A 40 -10.66 -17.87 -4.01
N ALA A 41 -11.03 -18.32 -5.21
CA ALA A 41 -10.09 -18.98 -6.11
C ALA A 41 -9.02 -17.99 -6.61
N CYS A 42 -7.77 -18.17 -6.19
CA CYS A 42 -6.63 -17.39 -6.66
C CYS A 42 -5.90 -18.13 -7.78
N PRO A 43 -5.69 -17.50 -8.96
CA PRO A 43 -4.76 -18.00 -9.96
C PRO A 43 -3.35 -18.19 -9.39
N GLN A 44 -2.61 -19.19 -9.87
CA GLN A 44 -1.21 -19.42 -9.45
C GLN A 44 -0.27 -18.25 -9.77
N SER A 45 -0.66 -17.37 -10.70
CA SER A 45 0.09 -16.16 -11.06
C SER A 45 -0.34 -14.91 -10.31
N ALA A 46 -1.28 -15.01 -9.36
CA ALA A 46 -1.77 -13.86 -8.61
C ALA A 46 -0.71 -13.40 -7.59
N HIS A 47 -0.51 -12.10 -7.48
CA HIS A 47 0.38 -11.50 -6.49
C HIS A 47 -0.38 -10.41 -5.75
N ALA A 48 -0.69 -10.65 -4.47
CA ALA A 48 -1.67 -9.87 -3.73
C ALA A 48 -1.40 -8.35 -3.69
N ILE A 49 -0.13 -7.94 -3.65
CA ILE A 49 0.26 -6.53 -3.73
C ILE A 49 0.18 -5.98 -5.17
N HIS A 50 0.81 -6.64 -6.15
CA HIS A 50 0.83 -6.16 -7.54
C HIS A 50 -0.53 -6.19 -8.24
N ASP A 51 -1.44 -7.05 -7.80
CA ASP A 51 -2.81 -7.11 -8.30
C ASP A 51 -3.65 -5.91 -7.82
N GLN A 52 -3.28 -5.28 -6.71
CA GLN A 52 -3.96 -4.13 -6.11
C GLN A 52 -5.47 -4.37 -5.88
N LYS A 53 -5.84 -5.57 -5.43
CA LYS A 53 -7.25 -5.99 -5.20
C LYS A 53 -7.68 -6.03 -3.74
N SER A 54 -6.74 -5.93 -2.81
CA SER A 54 -7.01 -6.08 -1.38
C SER A 54 -6.93 -4.74 -0.64
N TYR A 55 -7.74 -4.59 0.41
CA TYR A 55 -7.65 -3.48 1.36
C TYR A 55 -7.53 -4.05 2.78
N ILE A 56 -6.51 -3.64 3.52
CA ILE A 56 -6.25 -4.06 4.91
C ILE A 56 -7.07 -3.17 5.85
N ASP A 57 -8.28 -3.60 6.16
CA ASP A 57 -9.18 -2.92 7.08
C ASP A 57 -8.77 -3.05 8.57
N ALA A 58 -9.59 -2.57 9.50
CA ALA A 58 -9.20 -2.56 10.92
C ALA A 58 -8.95 -3.97 11.50
N PRO A 59 -9.84 -4.95 11.30
CA PRO A 59 -9.58 -6.34 11.67
C PRO A 59 -8.30 -6.90 11.04
N LEU A 60 -8.09 -6.69 9.73
CA LEU A 60 -6.90 -7.23 9.06
C LEU A 60 -5.61 -6.54 9.51
N ARG A 61 -5.62 -5.25 9.85
CA ARG A 61 -4.44 -4.57 10.41
C ARG A 61 -4.07 -5.14 11.77
N GLU A 62 -5.06 -5.45 12.60
CA GLU A 62 -4.80 -6.06 13.91
C GLU A 62 -4.26 -7.48 13.75
N ARG A 63 -4.82 -8.27 12.83
CA ARG A 63 -4.28 -9.59 12.48
C ARG A 63 -2.85 -9.52 11.95
N LEU A 64 -2.57 -8.61 11.01
CA LEU A 64 -1.23 -8.39 10.46
C LEU A 64 -0.22 -8.06 11.58
N ARG A 65 -0.63 -7.23 12.55
CA ARG A 65 0.19 -6.89 13.72
C ARG A 65 0.44 -8.10 14.63
N VAL A 66 -0.59 -8.91 14.90
CA VAL A 66 -0.49 -10.04 15.84
C VAL A 66 0.22 -11.25 15.22
N GLU A 67 -0.10 -11.59 13.98
CA GLU A 67 0.40 -12.78 13.28
C GLU A 67 1.80 -12.55 12.71
N GLU A 68 2.06 -11.38 12.11
CA GLU A 68 3.32 -11.11 11.40
C GLU A 68 4.21 -10.08 12.13
N GLY A 69 3.73 -9.45 13.21
CA GLY A 69 4.47 -8.41 13.92
C GLY A 69 4.59 -7.09 13.15
N ILE A 70 3.87 -6.94 12.03
CA ILE A 70 4.02 -5.83 11.09
C ILE A 70 3.08 -4.68 11.49
N VAL A 71 3.65 -3.49 11.67
CA VAL A 71 2.93 -2.25 11.95
C VAL A 71 3.30 -1.21 10.90
N GLY A 72 2.29 -0.53 10.37
CA GLY A 72 2.46 0.58 9.43
C GLY A 72 2.21 1.94 10.07
N TRP A 73 2.45 2.99 9.29
CA TRP A 73 2.05 4.35 9.62
C TRP A 73 0.64 4.60 9.10
N ARG A 74 -0.28 4.92 10.00
CA ARG A 74 -1.65 5.33 9.67
C ARG A 74 -1.87 6.79 10.02
N PHE A 75 -2.20 7.63 9.05
CA PHE A 75 -2.41 9.08 9.27
C PHE A 75 -3.45 9.68 8.32
N VAL A 76 -3.93 10.87 8.68
CA VAL A 76 -4.92 11.63 7.88
C VAL A 76 -4.17 12.66 7.04
N GLN A 77 -4.43 12.65 5.73
CA GLN A 77 -4.02 13.71 4.81
C GLN A 77 -5.10 14.78 4.73
N ARG A 78 -4.72 16.05 4.93
CA ARG A 78 -5.56 17.24 4.78
C ARG A 78 -5.30 17.95 3.46
N ALA A 79 -6.11 18.96 3.15
CA ALA A 79 -5.90 19.77 1.96
C ALA A 79 -4.57 20.54 2.09
N GLY A 80 -3.72 20.47 1.08
CA GLY A 80 -2.39 21.10 1.11
C GLY A 80 -1.26 20.19 1.63
N ASP A 81 -1.58 19.08 2.32
CA ASP A 81 -0.57 18.12 2.77
C ASP A 81 0.08 17.37 1.60
N ALA A 82 1.41 17.34 1.59
CA ALA A 82 2.21 16.48 0.72
C ALA A 82 2.59 15.19 1.46
N VAL A 83 2.38 14.04 0.81
CA VAL A 83 2.75 12.72 1.34
C VAL A 83 3.91 12.16 0.52
N PHE A 84 5.04 11.89 1.17
CA PHE A 84 6.20 11.25 0.56
C PHE A 84 6.17 9.75 0.81
N ILE A 85 6.28 8.96 -0.25
CA ILE A 85 6.25 7.50 -0.19
C ILE A 85 7.56 6.97 -0.76
N PRO A 86 8.44 6.37 0.06
CA PRO A 86 9.66 5.74 -0.44
C PRO A 86 9.36 4.57 -1.38
N CYS A 87 10.25 4.32 -2.34
CA CYS A 87 10.07 3.25 -3.32
C CYS A 87 9.93 1.87 -2.63
N GLY A 88 8.95 1.09 -3.08
CA GLY A 88 8.70 -0.27 -2.59
C GLY A 88 7.91 -0.35 -1.29
N CYS A 89 7.52 0.76 -0.67
CA CYS A 89 6.60 0.77 0.46
C CYS A 89 5.17 0.41 0.00
N PRO A 90 4.57 -0.70 0.48
CA PRO A 90 3.15 -0.96 0.28
C PRO A 90 2.33 0.15 0.94
N HIS A 91 1.27 0.60 0.27
CA HIS A 91 0.41 1.64 0.80
C HIS A 91 -1.02 1.52 0.28
N GLN A 92 -1.98 2.02 1.05
CA GLN A 92 -3.38 2.10 0.68
C GLN A 92 -3.99 3.42 1.14
N VAL A 93 -5.03 3.85 0.44
CA VAL A 93 -5.69 5.14 0.68
C VAL A 93 -7.19 4.93 0.79
N LEU A 94 -7.79 5.45 1.87
CA LEU A 94 -9.23 5.55 2.04
C LEU A 94 -9.65 7.01 2.01
N ASN A 95 -10.37 7.41 0.97
CA ASN A 95 -10.97 8.74 0.90
C ASN A 95 -12.09 8.85 1.95
N LEU A 96 -11.98 9.84 2.83
CA LEU A 96 -13.04 10.19 3.79
C LEU A 96 -14.07 11.13 3.16
N ARG A 97 -13.67 11.81 2.08
CA ARG A 97 -14.43 12.81 1.33
C ARG A 97 -14.03 12.74 -0.15
N SER A 98 -14.77 13.43 -1.01
CA SER A 98 -14.33 13.71 -2.38
C SER A 98 -12.97 14.41 -2.36
N CYS A 99 -11.97 13.83 -3.02
CA CYS A 99 -10.59 14.30 -3.01
C CYS A 99 -10.04 14.32 -4.44
N VAL A 100 -9.37 15.41 -4.81
CA VAL A 100 -8.49 15.46 -5.98
C VAL A 100 -7.05 15.39 -5.48
N LYS A 101 -6.22 14.55 -6.10
CA LYS A 101 -4.81 14.37 -5.74
C LYS A 101 -3.95 14.49 -6.99
N VAL A 102 -2.79 15.11 -6.84
CA VAL A 102 -1.74 15.14 -7.85
C VAL A 102 -0.54 14.40 -7.27
N ALA A 103 0.04 13.48 -8.04
CA ALA A 103 1.21 12.73 -7.68
C ALA A 103 2.32 12.97 -8.73
N MET A 104 3.56 12.95 -8.27
CA MET A 104 4.75 13.06 -9.11
C MET A 104 5.78 12.08 -8.61
N ASP A 105 6.26 11.22 -9.51
CA ASP A 105 7.33 10.28 -9.23
C ASP A 105 8.69 10.95 -9.41
N PHE A 106 9.65 10.59 -8.56
CA PHE A 106 11.02 11.04 -8.64
C PHE A 106 11.97 9.96 -8.12
N VAL A 107 13.24 10.01 -8.53
CA VAL A 107 14.29 9.10 -8.05
C VAL A 107 15.24 9.91 -7.16
N SER A 108 15.38 9.48 -5.92
CA SER A 108 16.33 10.07 -4.96
C SER A 108 17.63 9.27 -4.92
N PRO A 109 18.81 9.90 -4.73
CA PRO A 109 20.08 9.19 -4.60
C PRO A 109 20.07 8.10 -3.52
N GLU A 110 19.36 8.32 -2.42
CA GLU A 110 19.24 7.40 -1.28
C GLU A 110 18.55 6.09 -1.65
N HIS A 111 17.71 6.11 -2.69
CA HIS A 111 16.85 4.99 -3.08
C HIS A 111 17.13 4.45 -4.49
N VAL A 112 18.09 5.01 -5.24
CA VAL A 112 18.33 4.64 -6.63
C VAL A 112 18.58 3.13 -6.83
N THR A 113 19.35 2.50 -5.94
CA THR A 113 19.60 1.06 -5.98
C THR A 113 18.30 0.27 -5.81
N ARG A 114 17.46 0.68 -4.86
CA ARG A 114 16.18 0.03 -4.61
C ARG A 114 15.19 0.23 -5.76
N CYS A 115 15.16 1.41 -6.37
CA CYS A 115 14.39 1.66 -7.58
C CYS A 115 14.80 0.70 -8.70
N LEU A 116 16.10 0.51 -8.94
CA LEU A 116 16.60 -0.42 -9.96
C LEU A 116 16.16 -1.87 -9.67
N GLU A 117 16.32 -2.34 -8.44
CA GLU A 117 15.87 -3.70 -8.03
C GLU A 117 14.38 -3.91 -8.28
N LEU A 118 13.54 -2.94 -7.87
CA LEU A 118 12.09 -3.00 -8.07
C LEU A 118 11.75 -3.01 -9.57
N SER A 119 12.38 -2.14 -10.37
CA SER A 119 12.16 -2.12 -11.81
C SER A 119 12.54 -3.44 -12.50
N GLU A 120 13.55 -4.18 -12.01
CA GLU A 120 13.84 -5.54 -12.47
C GLU A 120 12.74 -6.53 -12.05
N GLN A 121 12.27 -6.48 -10.81
CA GLN A 121 11.19 -7.33 -10.32
C GLN A 121 9.91 -7.16 -11.16
N TYR A 122 9.52 -5.92 -11.48
CA TYR A 122 8.38 -5.64 -12.35
C TYR A 122 8.57 -6.19 -13.78
N ARG A 123 9.79 -6.15 -14.32
CA ARG A 123 10.10 -6.72 -15.64
C ARG A 123 9.98 -8.25 -15.69
N MET A 124 10.21 -8.92 -14.55
CA MET A 124 10.08 -10.36 -14.41
C MET A 124 8.63 -10.85 -14.27
N LEU A 125 7.66 -9.95 -14.09
CA LEU A 125 6.24 -10.33 -14.06
C LEU A 125 5.77 -10.92 -15.41
N PRO A 126 4.76 -11.82 -15.40
CA PRO A 126 4.25 -12.47 -16.62
C PRO A 126 3.90 -11.46 -17.74
N GLN A 127 4.09 -11.86 -19.00
CA GLN A 127 3.69 -11.03 -20.14
C GLN A 127 2.20 -10.70 -20.06
N GLY A 128 1.86 -9.42 -20.17
CA GLY A 128 0.47 -8.92 -20.05
C GLY A 128 0.02 -8.59 -18.62
N HIS A 129 0.82 -8.88 -17.59
CA HIS A 129 0.52 -8.46 -16.22
C HIS A 129 0.48 -6.93 -16.12
N ARG A 130 -0.55 -6.36 -15.46
CA ARG A 130 -0.77 -4.90 -15.39
C ARG A 130 0.45 -4.17 -14.82
N GLY A 131 0.97 -4.65 -13.69
CA GLY A 131 2.14 -4.07 -13.02
C GLY A 131 3.45 -4.13 -13.80
N ARG A 132 3.54 -4.90 -14.91
CA ARG A 132 4.74 -4.90 -15.76
C ARG A 132 4.92 -3.60 -16.55
N ARG A 133 3.84 -2.82 -16.72
CA ARG A 133 3.84 -1.54 -17.45
C ARG A 133 4.01 -0.32 -16.53
N ASP A 134 4.02 -0.53 -15.22
CA ASP A 134 4.20 0.53 -14.23
C ASP A 134 5.69 0.53 -13.83
N PRO A 135 6.49 1.53 -14.24
CA PRO A 135 7.91 1.64 -13.92
C PRO A 135 8.18 2.05 -12.47
#